data_AF-A0A9P7GE90-F1
#
_entry.id   AF-A0A9P7GE90-F1
#
_cell.length_a   1.000
_cell.length_b   1.000
_cell.length_c   1.000
_cell.angle_alpha   90.00
_cell.angle_beta   90.00
_cell.angle_gamma   90.00
#
_symmetry.space_group_name_H-M   'P 1'
#
loop_
_entity.id
_entity.type
_entity.pdbx_description
1 polymer ?
#
loop_
_entity_poly.entity_id
_entity_poly.type
_entity_poly.pdbx_seq_one_letter_code
_entity_poly.pdbx_strand_id
1 'polypeptide(L)'
;MDSKGAKDAVKSFPEPSPHAVVDFSVPEGRPPSFAPYEAEFFRSSDGDIISHDHHLNEDGDHLETRTRQVARTVNDRTEYHTETYTVTVQDFNFSIDLTGLVARGPVHWSFADSEPAYRGLMVRQVQAPEGRRKATKEETESFKAWEYQRAEKGYPPWASRDGNQNLDVLQSSQTLRQWADEYCSSPKHLKEFVYEKFVHNWNIQGLAEAIRGAILQTHYQGRISVDFNLSATKIFIRPDNRLSRTLSKTWVKVLLCIFLIYPFIWLFKRYHSRGGGRWEVCGGAYALKYTEPVDAASWKSDRNDVVPSAPPRIVETELGPQKLYGEREGEWFRRWEAVVKRSVALRVQRSVPMRDVREGPADALDGYMHGNSLDGYN
;
A
#
# COMPACT_ATOMS: atom_id res chain seq x y z
N MET A 1 -18.64 -88.09 45.93
CA MET A 1 -17.79 -86.90 45.71
C MET A 1 -17.48 -86.85 44.22
N ASP A 2 -17.87 -85.76 43.57
CA ASP A 2 -17.12 -84.96 42.57
C ASP A 2 -16.38 -85.69 41.40
N SER A 3 -16.34 -85.18 40.16
CA SER A 3 -16.68 -83.84 39.65
C SER A 3 -17.18 -83.86 38.19
N LYS A 4 -17.65 -82.69 37.72
CA LYS A 4 -18.16 -82.37 36.38
C LYS A 4 -17.04 -82.25 35.31
N GLY A 5 -17.45 -82.24 34.04
CA GLY A 5 -16.64 -81.87 32.87
C GLY A 5 -17.01 -82.73 31.65
N ALA A 6 -17.89 -82.37 30.70
CA ALA A 6 -17.98 -81.11 29.94
C ALA A 6 -16.62 -80.76 29.29
N LYS A 7 -16.35 -81.22 28.07
CA LYS A 7 -16.76 -80.60 26.78
C LYS A 7 -16.37 -79.12 26.70
N ASP A 8 -15.32 -78.85 25.94
CA ASP A 8 -15.23 -77.62 25.15
C ASP A 8 -14.58 -77.92 23.79
N ALA A 9 -15.10 -77.29 22.74
CA ALA A 9 -14.61 -77.44 21.38
C ALA A 9 -13.79 -76.20 21.00
N VAL A 10 -12.47 -76.36 20.84
CA VAL A 10 -11.58 -75.26 20.48
C VAL A 10 -11.93 -74.76 19.08
N LYS A 11 -12.59 -73.60 19.01
CA LYS A 11 -12.75 -72.85 17.76
C LYS A 11 -11.38 -72.38 17.28
N SER A 12 -11.00 -72.81 16.08
CA SER A 12 -9.92 -72.16 15.34
C SER A 12 -10.32 -70.72 15.03
N PHE A 13 -9.62 -69.75 15.62
CA PHE A 13 -9.72 -68.35 15.20
C PHE A 13 -9.05 -68.19 13.82
N PRO A 14 -9.54 -67.27 12.96
CA PRO A 14 -8.92 -66.99 11.67
C PRO A 14 -7.55 -66.34 11.84
N GLU A 15 -6.68 -66.50 10.85
CA GLU A 15 -5.36 -65.87 10.81
C GLU A 15 -5.46 -64.34 10.81
N PRO A 16 -4.48 -63.62 11.41
CA PRO A 16 -4.44 -62.17 11.35
C PRO A 16 -4.14 -61.70 9.91
N SER A 17 -5.03 -60.85 9.39
CA SER A 17 -4.85 -60.20 8.08
C SER A 17 -3.48 -59.51 7.97
N PRO A 18 -2.84 -59.48 6.79
CA PRO A 18 -1.55 -58.80 6.62
C PRO A 18 -1.71 -57.30 6.89
N HIS A 19 -1.12 -56.85 7.99
CA HIS A 19 -1.07 -55.42 8.32
C HIS A 19 -0.22 -54.70 7.29
N ALA A 20 -0.81 -53.70 6.61
CA ALA A 20 -0.10 -52.86 5.67
C ALA A 20 0.95 -52.02 6.40
N VAL A 21 2.23 -52.41 6.27
CA VAL A 21 3.36 -51.60 6.74
C VAL A 21 3.50 -50.40 5.81
N VAL A 22 2.90 -49.28 6.22
CA VAL A 22 3.11 -47.99 5.56
C VAL A 22 4.48 -47.48 5.99
N ASP A 23 5.46 -47.58 5.09
CA ASP A 23 6.78 -46.99 5.29
C ASP A 23 6.68 -45.46 5.24
N PHE A 24 6.97 -44.81 6.35
CA PHE A 24 6.97 -43.35 6.48
C PHE A 24 8.37 -42.79 6.22
N SER A 25 8.96 -43.12 5.07
CA SER A 25 10.16 -42.49 4.55
C SER A 25 9.87 -41.02 4.21
N VAL A 26 10.05 -40.13 5.20
CA VAL A 26 9.87 -38.68 5.03
C VAL A 26 10.82 -38.19 3.94
N PRO A 27 10.35 -37.52 2.87
CA PRO A 27 11.24 -36.95 1.88
C PRO A 27 12.09 -35.85 2.50
N GLU A 28 13.41 -36.02 2.57
CA GLU A 28 14.36 -34.99 2.99
C GLU A 28 14.52 -33.89 1.92
N GLY A 29 13.44 -33.14 1.71
CA GLY A 29 13.41 -31.91 0.94
C GLY A 29 12.92 -30.78 1.82
N ARG A 30 13.83 -29.96 2.35
CA ARG A 30 13.43 -28.62 2.81
C ARG A 30 12.78 -27.91 1.62
N PRO A 31 11.63 -27.24 1.77
CA PRO A 31 11.05 -26.48 0.67
C PRO A 31 12.10 -25.49 0.15
N PRO A 32 12.25 -25.33 -1.19
CA PRO A 32 13.29 -24.50 -1.75
C PRO A 32 13.19 -23.08 -1.19
N SER A 33 14.34 -22.47 -0.93
CA SER A 33 14.39 -21.05 -0.55
C SER A 33 13.71 -20.23 -1.64
N PHE A 34 12.68 -19.46 -1.27
CA PHE A 34 11.96 -18.58 -2.19
C PHE A 34 12.96 -17.69 -2.94
N ALA A 35 13.11 -17.93 -4.24
CA ALA A 35 13.78 -17.00 -5.13
C ALA A 35 12.87 -15.75 -5.28
N PRO A 36 13.44 -14.53 -5.30
CA PRO A 36 12.67 -13.34 -5.65
C PRO A 36 12.14 -13.48 -7.09
N TYR A 37 10.84 -13.23 -7.28
CA TYR A 37 10.13 -13.35 -8.55
C TYR A 37 9.38 -12.05 -8.87
N GLU A 38 9.44 -11.61 -10.13
CA GLU A 38 8.96 -10.30 -10.63
C GLU A 38 7.76 -10.45 -11.64
N ALA A 39 7.97 -10.40 -12.98
CA ALA A 39 7.12 -10.80 -14.17
C ALA A 39 5.70 -10.20 -14.52
N GLU A 40 5.46 -9.78 -15.79
CA GLU A 40 4.40 -8.90 -16.42
C GLU A 40 3.29 -8.19 -15.58
N PHE A 41 2.91 -6.97 -16.00
CA PHE A 41 1.99 -6.12 -15.23
C PHE A 41 1.47 -4.86 -16.01
N PHE A 42 0.50 -4.09 -15.46
CA PHE A 42 0.20 -2.69 -15.85
C PHE A 42 -0.42 -1.84 -14.70
N ARG A 43 -0.19 -0.51 -14.66
CA ARG A 43 -0.87 0.39 -13.68
C ARG A 43 -2.26 0.85 -14.17
N SER A 44 -3.10 1.29 -13.24
CA SER A 44 -4.30 2.08 -13.52
C SER A 44 -3.94 3.51 -13.91
N SER A 45 -4.90 4.27 -14.45
CA SER A 45 -4.81 5.75 -14.61
C SER A 45 -4.47 6.46 -13.30
N ASP A 46 -4.79 5.82 -12.18
CA ASP A 46 -4.79 6.37 -10.83
C ASP A 46 -3.50 5.99 -10.06
N GLY A 47 -2.47 5.48 -10.75
CA GLY A 47 -1.21 5.00 -10.17
C GLY A 47 -1.31 3.67 -9.40
N ASP A 48 -2.50 3.07 -9.38
CA ASP A 48 -2.82 1.85 -8.63
C ASP A 48 -2.44 0.58 -9.38
N ILE A 49 -2.20 -0.53 -8.66
CA ILE A 49 -1.39 -1.64 -9.18
C ILE A 49 -2.21 -2.88 -9.59
N ILE A 50 -2.31 -3.15 -10.90
CA ILE A 50 -3.17 -4.21 -11.46
C ILE A 50 -2.37 -5.31 -12.17
N SER A 51 -2.22 -6.44 -11.51
CA SER A 51 -1.44 -7.58 -12.02
C SER A 51 -2.29 -8.58 -12.80
N HIS A 52 -1.89 -8.91 -14.04
CA HIS A 52 -2.47 -10.00 -14.85
C HIS A 52 -1.45 -11.06 -15.30
N ASP A 53 -0.15 -10.78 -15.13
CA ASP A 53 0.81 -11.74 -14.57
C ASP A 53 1.07 -11.33 -13.09
N HIS A 54 2.29 -11.00 -12.65
CA HIS A 54 2.70 -10.98 -11.22
C HIS A 54 3.49 -9.72 -10.70
N HIS A 55 3.83 -8.70 -11.53
CA HIS A 55 4.79 -7.57 -11.29
C HIS A 55 4.17 -6.19 -10.89
N LEU A 56 4.85 -5.01 -11.11
CA LEU A 56 4.46 -3.66 -10.57
C LEU A 56 4.62 -2.36 -11.46
N ASN A 57 5.08 -2.35 -12.73
CA ASN A 57 5.41 -1.11 -13.52
C ASN A 57 4.64 -0.95 -14.89
N GLU A 58 4.10 0.17 -15.44
CA GLU A 58 4.09 1.66 -15.20
C GLU A 58 2.75 2.37 -15.66
N ASP A 59 2.68 3.73 -15.69
CA ASP A 59 1.50 4.69 -15.68
C ASP A 59 0.91 5.13 -17.08
N GLY A 60 0.09 6.19 -17.31
CA GLY A 60 -0.43 7.33 -16.48
C GLY A 60 -1.27 8.44 -17.23
N ASP A 61 -1.46 9.59 -16.54
CA ASP A 61 -1.65 11.02 -17.01
C ASP A 61 -3.01 11.68 -17.42
N HIS A 62 -3.05 13.04 -17.36
CA HIS A 62 -4.25 13.95 -17.38
C HIS A 62 -4.09 15.27 -18.23
N LEU A 63 -5.07 16.21 -18.21
CA LEU A 63 -5.18 17.39 -19.11
C LEU A 63 -5.39 18.79 -18.45
N GLU A 64 -4.94 19.86 -19.13
CA GLU A 64 -5.17 21.30 -18.84
C GLU A 64 -5.81 22.05 -20.06
N THR A 65 -6.22 23.32 -19.91
CA THR A 65 -6.91 24.16 -20.93
C THR A 65 -6.10 25.44 -21.25
N ARG A 66 -6.31 26.12 -22.40
CA ARG A 66 -5.64 27.41 -22.77
C ARG A 66 -6.48 28.45 -23.52
N THR A 67 -6.07 29.74 -23.48
CA THR A 67 -6.72 30.90 -24.14
C THR A 67 -6.37 30.96 -25.61
N ARG A 68 -7.30 31.52 -26.39
CA ARG A 68 -7.01 31.98 -27.74
C ARG A 68 -7.95 33.12 -28.12
N GLN A 69 -7.44 34.10 -28.87
CA GLN A 69 -8.29 34.98 -29.66
C GLN A 69 -8.74 34.23 -30.92
N VAL A 70 -10.04 34.06 -31.06
CA VAL A 70 -10.64 33.40 -32.23
C VAL A 70 -11.26 34.48 -33.10
N ALA A 71 -10.72 34.62 -34.31
CA ALA A 71 -11.30 35.44 -35.36
C ALA A 71 -12.49 34.67 -35.96
N ARG A 72 -13.70 35.22 -35.85
CA ARG A 72 -14.91 34.67 -36.46
C ARG A 72 -15.41 35.64 -37.51
N THR A 73 -15.49 35.18 -38.76
CA THR A 73 -16.08 35.96 -39.85
C THR A 73 -17.59 35.71 -39.91
N VAL A 74 -18.38 36.78 -39.86
CA VAL A 74 -19.84 36.76 -40.02
C VAL A 74 -20.21 37.92 -40.95
N ASN A 75 -20.96 37.63 -42.02
CA ASN A 75 -21.40 38.61 -43.02
C ASN A 75 -20.27 39.55 -43.50
N ASP A 76 -19.17 38.94 -43.99
CA ASP A 76 -17.96 39.59 -44.51
C ASP A 76 -17.27 40.60 -43.56
N ARG A 77 -17.52 40.50 -42.25
CA ARG A 77 -16.73 41.16 -41.21
C ARG A 77 -16.09 40.13 -40.30
N THR A 78 -14.80 40.32 -40.02
CA THR A 78 -14.04 39.50 -39.07
C THR A 78 -14.07 40.15 -37.69
N GLU A 79 -14.73 39.49 -36.75
CA GLU A 79 -14.77 39.90 -35.34
C GLU A 79 -13.78 39.05 -34.53
N TYR A 80 -13.07 39.69 -33.61
CA TYR A 80 -12.12 39.03 -32.71
C TYR A 80 -12.75 38.90 -31.33
N HIS A 81 -13.05 37.68 -30.91
CA HIS A 81 -13.49 37.40 -29.54
C HIS A 81 -12.36 36.77 -28.72
N THR A 82 -12.30 37.14 -27.42
CA THR A 82 -11.38 36.53 -26.46
C THR A 82 -12.17 35.56 -25.59
N GLU A 83 -11.93 34.27 -25.74
CA GLU A 83 -12.53 33.24 -24.88
C GLU A 83 -11.66 32.99 -23.66
N THR A 84 -12.27 32.99 -22.46
CA THR A 84 -11.57 32.85 -21.17
C THR A 84 -11.85 31.50 -20.52
N TYR A 85 -10.82 30.96 -19.87
CA TYR A 85 -10.74 29.72 -19.10
C TYR A 85 -9.71 29.98 -17.99
N THR A 86 -9.52 29.02 -17.07
CA THR A 86 -8.57 29.14 -15.96
C THR A 86 -7.27 28.38 -16.26
N VAL A 87 -6.12 29.07 -16.32
CA VAL A 87 -4.80 28.43 -16.11
C VAL A 87 -4.62 28.21 -14.61
N THR A 88 -4.05 27.09 -14.21
CA THR A 88 -3.43 27.02 -12.87
C THR A 88 -1.94 27.29 -13.03
N VAL A 89 -1.55 28.57 -13.03
CA VAL A 89 -0.12 28.95 -13.15
C VAL A 89 0.62 28.44 -11.92
N GLN A 90 1.35 27.34 -12.10
CA GLN A 90 2.02 26.65 -11.01
C GLN A 90 3.37 27.30 -10.71
N ASP A 91 3.42 28.17 -9.70
CA ASP A 91 4.64 28.91 -9.33
C ASP A 91 5.82 28.02 -8.93
N PHE A 92 5.58 26.82 -8.40
CA PHE A 92 6.60 25.80 -8.17
C PHE A 92 5.97 24.40 -8.16
N ASN A 93 6.76 23.40 -8.53
CA ASN A 93 6.39 21.98 -8.47
C ASN A 93 7.65 21.15 -8.25
N PHE A 94 7.77 20.47 -7.12
CA PHE A 94 8.85 19.52 -6.87
C PHE A 94 8.41 18.47 -5.87
N SER A 95 9.02 17.29 -5.94
CA SER A 95 8.80 16.17 -5.03
C SER A 95 10.13 15.75 -4.38
N ILE A 96 10.03 15.11 -3.21
CA ILE A 96 11.16 14.53 -2.49
C ILE A 96 10.88 13.03 -2.32
N ASP A 97 11.85 12.20 -2.64
CA ASP A 97 11.77 10.74 -2.58
C ASP A 97 11.96 10.28 -1.12
N LEU A 98 10.89 9.77 -0.50
CA LEU A 98 10.92 9.23 0.86
C LEU A 98 11.20 7.72 0.90
N THR A 99 11.35 7.06 -0.26
CA THR A 99 11.45 5.58 -0.35
C THR A 99 12.66 5.04 0.42
N GLY A 100 13.79 5.75 0.36
CA GLY A 100 15.03 5.41 1.10
C GLY A 100 14.97 5.61 2.61
N LEU A 101 13.84 6.06 3.16
CA LEU A 101 13.64 6.34 4.60
C LEU A 101 12.80 5.26 5.31
N VAL A 102 12.39 4.20 4.59
CA VAL A 102 11.73 3.04 5.18
C VAL A 102 12.71 2.33 6.12
N ALA A 103 12.46 2.43 7.43
CA ALA A 103 13.30 1.85 8.47
C ALA A 103 13.00 0.36 8.73
N ARG A 104 11.76 -0.09 8.46
CA ARG A 104 11.35 -1.50 8.59
C ARG A 104 10.10 -1.83 7.79
N GLY A 105 10.05 -3.02 7.19
CA GLY A 105 8.84 -3.58 6.58
C GLY A 105 9.15 -4.57 5.45
N PRO A 106 8.13 -5.30 4.94
CA PRO A 106 6.73 -5.24 5.32
C PRO A 106 6.42 -5.94 6.65
N VAL A 107 5.81 -5.22 7.59
CA VAL A 107 5.11 -5.81 8.74
C VAL A 107 3.71 -6.21 8.26
N HIS A 108 3.42 -7.52 8.20
CA HIS A 108 2.14 -8.01 7.71
C HIS A 108 1.03 -7.89 8.77
N TRP A 109 -0.09 -7.27 8.40
CA TRP A 109 -1.21 -6.97 9.31
C TRP A 109 -2.55 -7.50 8.77
N SER A 110 -3.54 -7.65 9.65
CA SER A 110 -4.92 -8.02 9.28
C SER A 110 -5.97 -7.26 10.11
N PHE A 111 -7.05 -6.82 9.44
CA PHE A 111 -8.17 -6.10 10.10
C PHE A 111 -8.86 -7.00 11.13
N ALA A 112 -9.11 -6.45 12.32
CA ALA A 112 -9.74 -7.17 13.42
C ALA A 112 -11.08 -7.76 13.01
N ASP A 113 -11.49 -8.89 13.59
CA ASP A 113 -12.72 -9.58 13.19
C ASP A 113 -13.99 -8.71 13.34
N SER A 114 -13.99 -7.78 14.31
CA SER A 114 -15.01 -6.75 14.52
C SER A 114 -14.96 -5.57 13.54
N GLU A 115 -13.87 -5.40 12.77
CA GLU A 115 -13.71 -4.29 11.81
C GLU A 115 -14.35 -4.61 10.44
N PRO A 116 -15.12 -3.65 9.85
CA PRO A 116 -15.75 -3.76 8.53
C PRO A 116 -14.78 -3.93 7.35
N ALA A 117 -14.34 -5.16 7.09
CA ALA A 117 -13.49 -5.54 5.97
C ALA A 117 -14.28 -6.28 4.88
N TYR A 118 -13.78 -6.38 3.64
CA TYR A 118 -14.41 -7.27 2.66
C TYR A 118 -13.95 -8.71 2.90
N ARG A 119 -14.85 -9.61 3.31
CA ARG A 119 -14.55 -10.99 3.76
C ARG A 119 -15.24 -12.06 2.89
N GLY A 120 -15.15 -11.87 1.56
CA GLY A 120 -15.60 -12.80 0.52
C GLY A 120 -16.87 -12.40 -0.25
N LEU A 121 -17.63 -11.41 0.24
CA LEU A 121 -18.76 -10.81 -0.50
C LEU A 121 -18.39 -9.46 -1.12
N MET A 122 -19.26 -8.93 -1.99
CA MET A 122 -19.17 -7.56 -2.52
C MET A 122 -19.73 -6.50 -1.54
N VAL A 123 -19.56 -6.72 -0.24
CA VAL A 123 -19.93 -5.82 0.88
C VAL A 123 -18.89 -5.94 1.99
N ARG A 124 -18.66 -4.86 2.76
CA ARG A 124 -17.92 -4.95 4.02
C ARG A 124 -18.73 -5.79 5.03
N GLN A 125 -18.03 -6.63 5.78
CA GLN A 125 -18.54 -7.67 6.69
C GLN A 125 -17.75 -7.65 7.98
N VAL A 126 -18.40 -8.04 9.08
CA VAL A 126 -17.75 -8.31 10.37
C VAL A 126 -17.98 -9.76 10.75
N GLN A 127 -17.01 -10.34 11.44
CA GLN A 127 -17.04 -11.70 11.96
C GLN A 127 -17.53 -11.62 13.41
N ALA A 128 -18.80 -11.94 13.61
CA ALA A 128 -19.41 -12.05 14.94
C ALA A 128 -19.27 -13.49 15.48
N PRO A 129 -19.53 -13.74 16.77
CA PRO A 129 -19.55 -15.10 17.35
C PRO A 129 -20.52 -16.05 16.64
N GLU A 130 -21.66 -15.52 16.16
CA GLU A 130 -22.68 -16.25 15.38
C GLU A 130 -22.30 -16.45 13.90
N GLY A 131 -21.17 -15.91 13.44
CA GLY A 131 -20.70 -15.98 12.06
C GLY A 131 -20.54 -14.61 11.37
N ARG A 132 -20.34 -14.63 10.05
CA ARG A 132 -20.14 -13.39 9.27
C ARG A 132 -21.46 -12.70 8.95
N ARG A 133 -21.65 -11.49 9.50
CA ARG A 133 -22.72 -10.59 9.07
C ARG A 133 -22.20 -9.48 8.17
N LYS A 134 -23.11 -8.85 7.43
CA LYS A 134 -22.85 -7.58 6.75
C LYS A 134 -22.61 -6.48 7.81
N ALA A 135 -21.67 -5.56 7.55
CA ALA A 135 -21.50 -4.38 8.38
C ALA A 135 -22.70 -3.41 8.24
N THR A 136 -23.04 -2.67 9.30
CA THR A 136 -24.03 -1.59 9.24
C THR A 136 -23.47 -0.38 8.50
N LYS A 137 -24.32 0.64 8.29
CA LYS A 137 -23.89 1.91 7.70
C LYS A 137 -22.97 2.66 8.67
N GLU A 138 -23.37 2.77 9.93
CA GLU A 138 -22.63 3.48 10.99
C GLU A 138 -21.28 2.80 11.29
N GLU A 139 -21.24 1.46 11.30
CA GLU A 139 -19.98 0.70 11.40
C GLU A 139 -19.04 1.06 10.25
N THR A 140 -19.55 1.07 9.01
CA THR A 140 -18.75 1.37 7.82
C THR A 140 -18.27 2.83 7.79
N GLU A 141 -19.11 3.78 8.21
CA GLU A 141 -18.79 5.22 8.19
C GLU A 141 -17.84 5.59 9.34
N SER A 142 -18.06 5.10 10.56
CA SER A 142 -17.13 5.32 11.69
C SER A 142 -15.77 4.66 11.46
N PHE A 143 -15.73 3.48 10.81
CA PHE A 143 -14.49 2.84 10.43
C PHE A 143 -13.74 3.64 9.35
N LYS A 144 -14.43 4.18 8.33
CA LYS A 144 -13.79 5.08 7.34
C LYS A 144 -13.24 6.37 7.94
N ALA A 145 -13.98 7.00 8.86
CA ALA A 145 -13.49 8.17 9.58
C ALA A 145 -12.22 7.85 10.40
N TRP A 146 -12.15 6.64 10.97
CA TRP A 146 -10.96 6.15 11.67
C TRP A 146 -9.80 5.76 10.74
N GLU A 147 -10.07 5.12 9.59
CA GLU A 147 -9.08 4.87 8.51
C GLU A 147 -8.38 6.19 8.13
N TYR A 148 -9.16 7.25 7.90
CA TYR A 148 -8.67 8.59 7.55
C TYR A 148 -7.83 9.24 8.68
N GLN A 149 -8.36 9.30 9.90
CA GLN A 149 -7.63 9.88 11.05
C GLN A 149 -6.37 9.12 11.44
N ARG A 150 -6.32 7.78 11.24
CA ARG A 150 -5.09 7.00 11.40
C ARG A 150 -4.03 7.43 10.38
N ALA A 151 -4.41 7.57 9.11
CA ALA A 151 -3.48 7.96 8.05
C ALA A 151 -2.87 9.36 8.26
N GLU A 152 -3.68 10.37 8.59
CA GLU A 152 -3.21 11.74 8.87
C GLU A 152 -2.17 11.77 10.00
N LYS A 153 -2.41 11.01 11.08
CA LYS A 153 -1.51 10.92 12.25
C LYS A 153 -0.35 9.94 12.06
N GLY A 154 -0.31 9.21 10.94
CA GLY A 154 0.67 8.16 10.68
C GLY A 154 0.57 6.94 11.59
N TYR A 155 -0.60 6.65 12.15
CA TYR A 155 -0.82 5.48 13.00
C TYR A 155 -0.89 4.20 12.14
N PRO A 156 -0.35 3.06 12.59
CA PRO A 156 -0.40 1.81 11.84
C PRO A 156 -1.84 1.29 11.68
N PRO A 157 -2.13 0.44 10.66
CA PRO A 157 -3.48 -0.09 10.41
C PRO A 157 -4.11 -0.86 11.57
N TRP A 158 -3.30 -1.45 12.46
CA TRP A 158 -3.74 -2.20 13.64
C TRP A 158 -3.86 -1.34 14.93
N ALA A 159 -3.65 -0.02 14.85
CA ALA A 159 -3.80 0.87 16.00
C ALA A 159 -5.27 0.93 16.48
N SER A 160 -5.49 0.76 17.78
CA SER A 160 -6.83 0.88 18.38
C SER A 160 -7.33 2.33 18.38
N ARG A 161 -8.65 2.49 18.32
CA ARG A 161 -9.35 3.79 18.45
C ARG A 161 -9.02 4.50 19.76
N ASP A 162 -8.75 3.74 20.81
CA ASP A 162 -8.47 4.23 22.16
C ASP A 162 -7.02 4.73 22.34
N GLY A 163 -6.24 4.80 21.25
CA GLY A 163 -4.82 5.18 21.27
C GLY A 163 -3.87 4.12 21.83
N ASN A 164 -4.40 3.10 22.49
CA ASN A 164 -3.62 2.01 23.07
C ASN A 164 -2.94 1.18 21.95
N GLN A 165 -1.61 1.00 22.06
CA GLN A 165 -0.84 0.26 21.06
C GLN A 165 -1.05 -1.24 21.25
N ASN A 166 -1.98 -1.81 20.48
CA ASN A 166 -2.22 -3.24 20.48
C ASN A 166 -0.99 -3.95 19.90
N LEU A 167 -0.35 -4.82 20.70
CA LEU A 167 0.87 -5.52 20.30
C LEU A 167 0.62 -6.54 19.18
N ASP A 168 -0.60 -7.09 19.12
CA ASP A 168 -1.02 -8.00 18.07
C ASP A 168 -1.33 -7.24 16.77
N VAL A 169 -0.45 -7.47 15.79
CA VAL A 169 -0.53 -6.89 14.43
C VAL A 169 -1.49 -7.67 13.52
N LEU A 170 -1.68 -8.95 13.81
CA LEU A 170 -2.61 -9.85 13.10
C LEU A 170 -3.88 -10.03 13.94
N GLN A 171 -4.83 -9.11 13.80
CA GLN A 171 -6.00 -9.00 14.69
C GLN A 171 -7.22 -9.84 14.25
N SER A 172 -7.14 -10.52 13.10
CA SER A 172 -8.18 -11.45 12.64
C SER A 172 -7.97 -12.86 13.22
N SER A 173 -9.06 -13.58 13.50
CA SER A 173 -9.00 -15.00 13.92
C SER A 173 -8.41 -15.92 12.85
N GLN A 174 -8.33 -15.47 11.59
CA GLN A 174 -7.71 -16.18 10.49
C GLN A 174 -6.37 -15.57 10.09
N THR A 175 -5.38 -16.45 9.91
CA THR A 175 -4.07 -16.13 9.34
C THR A 175 -4.19 -15.70 7.86
N LEU A 176 -3.16 -15.01 7.37
CA LEU A 176 -3.00 -14.64 5.96
C LEU A 176 -3.15 -15.84 5.01
N ARG A 177 -2.62 -17.01 5.41
CA ARG A 177 -2.75 -18.26 4.67
C ARG A 177 -4.20 -18.73 4.59
N GLN A 178 -4.92 -18.80 5.72
CA GLN A 178 -6.33 -19.21 5.73
C GLN A 178 -7.21 -18.27 4.89
N TRP A 179 -6.97 -16.95 4.93
CA TRP A 179 -7.65 -15.99 4.04
C TRP A 179 -7.35 -16.24 2.56
N ALA A 180 -6.11 -16.61 2.20
CA ALA A 180 -5.75 -16.98 0.83
C ALA A 180 -6.36 -18.33 0.41
N ASP A 181 -6.40 -19.33 1.29
CA ASP A 181 -6.99 -20.65 1.04
C ASP A 181 -8.53 -20.54 0.87
N GLU A 182 -9.20 -19.68 1.63
CA GLU A 182 -10.62 -19.31 1.46
C GLU A 182 -10.87 -18.62 0.10
N TYR A 183 -10.02 -17.66 -0.26
CA TYR A 183 -10.08 -17.02 -1.58
C TYR A 183 -9.90 -18.06 -2.70
N CYS A 184 -8.90 -18.94 -2.60
CA CYS A 184 -8.60 -19.98 -3.59
C CYS A 184 -9.77 -20.95 -3.76
N SER A 185 -10.33 -21.46 -2.67
CA SER A 185 -11.48 -22.38 -2.68
C SER A 185 -12.80 -21.74 -3.13
N SER A 186 -12.93 -20.42 -3.09
CA SER A 186 -14.18 -19.74 -3.51
C SER A 186 -14.54 -19.97 -5.00
N PRO A 187 -15.75 -20.43 -5.34
CA PRO A 187 -16.15 -20.81 -6.71
C PRO A 187 -16.52 -19.62 -7.61
N LYS A 188 -16.08 -18.40 -7.25
CA LYS A 188 -16.47 -17.12 -7.85
C LYS A 188 -15.58 -16.74 -9.02
N HIS A 189 -16.17 -16.34 -10.13
CA HIS A 189 -15.46 -16.00 -11.37
C HIS A 189 -14.84 -14.58 -11.35
N LEU A 190 -15.43 -13.67 -10.57
CA LEU A 190 -14.96 -12.28 -10.38
C LEU A 190 -14.53 -12.04 -8.93
N LYS A 191 -13.79 -12.99 -8.34
CA LYS A 191 -13.13 -12.79 -7.05
C LYS A 191 -11.91 -11.89 -7.19
N GLU A 192 -11.67 -11.05 -6.19
CA GLU A 192 -10.46 -10.23 -6.07
C GLU A 192 -9.94 -10.29 -4.63
N PHE A 193 -8.65 -10.60 -4.47
CA PHE A 193 -7.93 -10.44 -3.21
C PHE A 193 -7.11 -9.16 -3.33
N VAL A 194 -7.22 -8.31 -2.32
CA VAL A 194 -6.65 -6.97 -2.28
C VAL A 194 -5.67 -6.95 -1.12
N TYR A 195 -4.39 -6.78 -1.45
CA TYR A 195 -3.33 -6.66 -0.45
C TYR A 195 -2.84 -5.22 -0.42
N GLU A 196 -2.91 -4.59 0.76
CA GLU A 196 -2.72 -3.14 0.91
C GLU A 196 -1.34 -2.78 1.48
N LYS A 197 -0.58 -1.96 0.74
CA LYS A 197 0.64 -1.33 1.20
C LYS A 197 0.30 -0.08 2.00
N PHE A 198 0.77 -0.01 3.24
CA PHE A 198 0.60 1.15 4.12
C PHE A 198 1.96 1.68 4.59
N VAL A 199 2.09 2.99 4.80
CA VAL A 199 3.31 3.62 5.33
C VAL A 199 2.95 4.40 6.60
N HIS A 200 3.73 4.26 7.67
CA HIS A 200 3.36 4.75 9.00
C HIS A 200 4.53 5.21 9.86
N ASN A 201 4.18 5.65 11.08
CA ASN A 201 5.01 6.21 12.14
C ASN A 201 5.61 7.60 11.89
N TRP A 202 5.21 8.34 10.85
CA TRP A 202 5.42 9.80 10.75
C TRP A 202 4.09 10.53 10.83
N ASN A 203 3.99 11.59 11.64
CA ASN A 203 2.80 12.46 11.65
C ASN A 203 2.72 13.25 10.33
N ILE A 204 1.99 12.70 9.34
CA ILE A 204 1.88 13.24 7.98
C ILE A 204 1.23 14.62 7.98
N GLN A 205 0.14 14.81 8.75
CA GLN A 205 -0.52 16.10 8.90
C GLN A 205 0.43 17.14 9.51
N GLY A 206 1.07 16.83 10.64
CA GLY A 206 1.99 17.75 11.31
C GLY A 206 3.21 18.11 10.46
N LEU A 207 3.68 17.18 9.63
CA LEU A 207 4.76 17.44 8.68
C LEU A 207 4.30 18.31 7.51
N ALA A 208 3.10 18.09 6.97
CA ALA A 208 2.50 18.95 5.94
C ALA A 208 2.27 20.39 6.44
N GLU A 209 1.80 20.55 7.68
CA GLU A 209 1.64 21.83 8.36
C GLU A 209 2.99 22.54 8.59
N ALA A 210 4.02 21.81 9.01
CA ALA A 210 5.37 22.36 9.18
C ALA A 210 5.99 22.83 7.84
N ILE A 211 5.88 22.01 6.78
CA ILE A 211 6.30 22.38 5.42
C ILE A 211 5.56 23.63 4.95
N ARG A 212 4.23 23.69 5.10
CA ARG A 212 3.42 24.85 4.74
C ARG A 212 3.83 26.11 5.53
N GLY A 213 4.14 25.97 6.82
CA GLY A 213 4.66 27.05 7.66
C GLY A 213 6.01 27.59 7.17
N ALA A 214 6.96 26.71 6.81
CA ALA A 214 8.23 27.11 6.23
C ALA A 214 8.09 27.80 4.86
N ILE A 215 7.13 27.37 4.04
CA ILE A 215 6.82 28.02 2.75
C ILE A 215 6.25 29.43 2.97
N LEU A 216 5.32 29.61 3.91
CA LEU A 216 4.76 30.93 4.24
C LEU A 216 5.81 31.92 4.78
N GLN A 217 6.87 31.43 5.43
CA GLN A 217 8.01 32.24 5.86
C GLN A 217 8.86 32.78 4.69
N THR A 218 8.68 32.30 3.45
CA THR A 218 9.29 32.90 2.24
C THR A 218 8.48 34.08 1.68
N HIS A 219 7.46 34.53 2.41
CA HIS A 219 6.47 35.53 1.99
C HIS A 219 5.65 35.13 0.74
N TYR A 220 5.61 33.84 0.38
CA TYR A 220 4.76 33.34 -0.71
C TYR A 220 3.27 33.45 -0.34
N GLN A 221 2.50 34.15 -1.17
CA GLN A 221 1.08 34.46 -0.94
C GLN A 221 0.09 33.58 -1.73
N GLY A 222 0.60 32.69 -2.60
CA GLY A 222 -0.25 31.82 -3.42
C GLY A 222 -0.84 30.63 -2.65
N ARG A 223 -1.70 29.85 -3.32
CA ARG A 223 -2.21 28.59 -2.76
C ARG A 223 -1.09 27.57 -2.66
N ILE A 224 -0.90 26.99 -1.47
CA ILE A 224 0.05 25.91 -1.19
C ILE A 224 -0.73 24.60 -1.04
N SER A 225 -0.24 23.54 -1.68
CA SER A 225 -0.61 22.14 -1.41
C SER A 225 0.65 21.38 -1.00
N VAL A 226 0.51 20.38 -0.13
CA VAL A 226 1.61 19.52 0.34
C VAL A 226 1.05 18.11 0.49
N ASP A 227 1.36 17.25 -0.48
CA ASP A 227 0.65 15.99 -0.70
C ASP A 227 1.61 14.79 -0.62
N PHE A 228 1.29 13.82 0.25
CA PHE A 228 2.13 12.66 0.51
C PHE A 228 1.73 11.47 -0.38
N ASN A 229 2.16 11.54 -1.64
CA ASN A 229 1.77 10.57 -2.67
C ASN A 229 2.48 9.22 -2.50
N LEU A 230 1.74 8.22 -2.00
CA LEU A 230 2.15 6.82 -2.04
C LEU A 230 1.74 6.21 -3.39
N SER A 231 2.68 6.01 -4.30
CA SER A 231 2.47 5.16 -5.48
C SER A 231 2.19 3.72 -5.04
N ALA A 232 1.43 2.95 -5.81
CA ALA A 232 1.28 1.51 -5.63
C ALA A 232 0.76 1.06 -4.25
N THR A 233 -0.42 1.56 -3.85
CA THR A 233 -1.02 1.28 -2.53
C THR A 233 -1.73 -0.07 -2.46
N LYS A 234 -2.29 -0.60 -3.56
CA LYS A 234 -3.03 -1.87 -3.54
C LYS A 234 -2.55 -2.82 -4.64
N ILE A 235 -2.40 -4.10 -4.29
CA ILE A 235 -2.15 -5.21 -5.22
C ILE A 235 -3.45 -5.99 -5.40
N PHE A 236 -3.95 -6.08 -6.63
CA PHE A 236 -5.20 -6.78 -6.96
C PHE A 236 -4.97 -8.15 -7.60
N ILE A 237 -5.07 -9.21 -6.80
CA ILE A 237 -4.96 -10.61 -7.25
C ILE A 237 -6.33 -11.08 -7.75
N ARG A 238 -6.41 -11.48 -9.02
CA ARG A 238 -7.63 -11.97 -9.69
C ARG A 238 -7.42 -13.40 -10.19
N PRO A 239 -8.49 -14.23 -10.28
CA PRO A 239 -8.36 -15.59 -10.76
C PRO A 239 -8.02 -15.61 -12.25
N ASP A 240 -7.16 -16.55 -12.66
CA ASP A 240 -7.04 -16.89 -14.07
C ASP A 240 -8.31 -17.61 -14.53
N ASN A 241 -9.17 -16.86 -15.22
CA ASN A 241 -10.19 -17.42 -16.08
C ASN A 241 -10.45 -16.48 -17.26
N ARG A 242 -11.00 -17.03 -18.35
CA ARG A 242 -11.25 -16.28 -19.60
C ARG A 242 -12.08 -15.02 -19.38
N LEU A 243 -13.04 -15.01 -18.46
CA LEU A 243 -13.91 -13.87 -18.20
C LEU A 243 -13.15 -12.75 -17.47
N SER A 244 -12.41 -13.08 -16.40
CA SER A 244 -11.49 -12.19 -15.67
C SER A 244 -10.45 -11.55 -16.60
N ARG A 245 -9.76 -12.36 -17.42
CA ARG A 245 -8.80 -11.88 -18.43
C ARG A 245 -9.44 -11.01 -19.52
N THR A 246 -10.66 -11.32 -19.96
CA THR A 246 -11.34 -10.58 -21.03
C THR A 246 -11.83 -9.21 -20.57
N LEU A 247 -12.56 -9.13 -19.45
CA LEU A 247 -13.06 -7.84 -18.91
C LEU A 247 -11.94 -6.83 -18.57
N SER A 248 -10.72 -7.33 -18.37
CA SER A 248 -9.59 -6.50 -17.99
C SER A 248 -8.91 -5.79 -19.17
N LYS A 249 -9.08 -6.27 -20.41
CA LYS A 249 -8.47 -5.66 -21.62
C LYS A 249 -9.11 -4.30 -21.93
N THR A 250 -8.30 -3.28 -22.22
CA THR A 250 -8.77 -1.91 -22.44
C THR A 250 -9.76 -1.77 -23.60
N TRP A 251 -9.57 -2.48 -24.72
CA TRP A 251 -10.54 -2.48 -25.82
C TRP A 251 -11.89 -3.10 -25.43
N VAL A 252 -11.89 -4.09 -24.53
CA VAL A 252 -13.13 -4.69 -23.99
C VAL A 252 -13.82 -3.68 -23.07
N LYS A 253 -13.09 -2.92 -22.25
CA LYS A 253 -13.67 -1.83 -21.44
C LYS A 253 -14.39 -0.79 -22.30
N VAL A 254 -13.79 -0.40 -23.44
CA VAL A 254 -14.42 0.49 -24.43
C VAL A 254 -15.68 -0.15 -25.03
N LEU A 255 -15.61 -1.41 -25.48
CA LEU A 255 -16.75 -2.12 -26.05
C LEU A 255 -17.91 -2.28 -25.05
N LEU A 256 -17.62 -2.59 -23.79
CA LEU A 256 -18.61 -2.67 -22.70
C LEU A 256 -19.26 -1.32 -22.38
N CYS A 257 -18.54 -0.21 -22.64
CA CYS A 257 -19.09 1.14 -22.52
C CYS A 257 -20.07 1.42 -23.66
N ILE A 258 -19.65 1.18 -24.90
CA ILE A 258 -20.48 1.36 -26.12
C ILE A 258 -21.79 0.55 -26.03
N PHE A 259 -21.74 -0.70 -25.57
CA PHE A 259 -22.92 -1.54 -25.40
C PHE A 259 -23.64 -1.38 -24.05
N LEU A 260 -23.21 -0.46 -23.18
CA LEU A 260 -23.81 -0.20 -21.85
C LEU A 260 -23.94 -1.47 -20.97
N ILE A 261 -22.98 -2.40 -21.05
CA ILE A 261 -23.05 -3.71 -20.38
C ILE A 261 -22.62 -3.64 -18.90
N TYR A 262 -21.90 -2.58 -18.49
CA TYR A 262 -21.44 -2.36 -17.11
C TYR A 262 -22.49 -2.57 -15.99
N PRO A 263 -23.74 -2.06 -16.05
CA PRO A 263 -24.76 -2.37 -15.04
C PRO A 263 -25.04 -3.87 -14.89
N PHE A 264 -25.04 -4.65 -15.97
CA PHE A 264 -25.23 -6.10 -15.91
C PHE A 264 -24.02 -6.82 -15.28
N ILE A 265 -22.80 -6.37 -15.57
CA ILE A 265 -21.58 -6.86 -14.92
C ILE A 265 -21.60 -6.53 -13.42
N TRP A 266 -22.06 -5.33 -13.04
CA TRP A 266 -22.22 -4.93 -11.64
C TRP A 266 -23.26 -5.79 -10.93
N LEU A 267 -24.43 -6.01 -11.53
CA LEU A 267 -25.48 -6.90 -11.01
C LEU A 267 -24.94 -8.33 -10.82
N PHE A 268 -24.26 -8.88 -11.82
CA PHE A 268 -23.63 -10.20 -11.73
C PHE A 268 -22.56 -10.25 -10.63
N LYS A 269 -21.65 -9.26 -10.55
CA LYS A 269 -20.62 -9.19 -9.51
C LYS A 269 -21.25 -9.10 -8.11
N ARG A 270 -22.38 -8.38 -7.95
CA ARG A 270 -23.01 -8.09 -6.66
C ARG A 270 -23.96 -9.17 -6.15
N TYR A 271 -24.79 -9.77 -7.02
CA TYR A 271 -25.92 -10.62 -6.61
C TYR A 271 -25.76 -12.10 -6.99
N HIS A 272 -24.96 -12.45 -7.99
CA HIS A 272 -24.81 -13.84 -8.42
C HIS A 272 -23.85 -14.61 -7.49
N SER A 273 -24.23 -15.83 -7.07
CA SER A 273 -23.46 -16.66 -6.13
C SER A 273 -22.04 -16.96 -6.62
N ARG A 274 -21.89 -17.26 -7.92
CA ARG A 274 -20.60 -17.45 -8.62
C ARG A 274 -20.02 -16.17 -9.21
N GLY A 275 -20.63 -15.02 -8.92
CA GLY A 275 -20.27 -13.71 -9.46
C GLY A 275 -19.01 -13.16 -8.80
N GLY A 276 -19.18 -12.08 -8.02
CA GLY A 276 -18.09 -11.36 -7.38
C GLY A 276 -17.88 -11.68 -5.90
N GLY A 277 -16.64 -11.49 -5.46
CA GLY A 277 -16.27 -11.51 -4.05
C GLY A 277 -14.99 -10.70 -3.86
N ARG A 278 -14.87 -9.99 -2.75
CA ARG A 278 -13.69 -9.20 -2.42
C ARG A 278 -13.14 -9.67 -1.09
N TRP A 279 -11.83 -9.85 -1.04
CA TRP A 279 -11.06 -10.10 0.17
C TRP A 279 -10.11 -8.92 0.32
N GLU A 280 -10.43 -8.01 1.23
CA GLU A 280 -9.61 -6.82 1.55
C GLU A 280 -9.53 -6.81 3.07
N VAL A 281 -8.65 -7.68 3.58
CA VAL A 281 -8.58 -8.12 4.98
C VAL A 281 -7.20 -7.91 5.61
N CYS A 282 -6.19 -7.60 4.80
CA CYS A 282 -4.80 -7.61 5.21
C CYS A 282 -3.89 -6.78 4.29
N GLY A 283 -2.68 -6.53 4.75
CA GLY A 283 -1.68 -5.78 4.00
C GLY A 283 -0.28 -5.89 4.58
N GLY A 284 0.62 -5.07 4.04
CA GLY A 284 2.01 -4.91 4.47
C GLY A 284 2.27 -3.45 4.83
N ALA A 285 2.65 -3.22 6.09
CA ALA A 285 2.95 -1.89 6.60
C ALA A 285 4.46 -1.65 6.64
N TYR A 286 4.87 -0.42 6.33
CA TYR A 286 6.26 0.01 6.28
C TYR A 286 6.45 1.20 7.21
N ALA A 287 7.33 1.06 8.20
CA ALA A 287 7.58 2.07 9.22
C ALA A 287 8.74 2.99 8.79
N LEU A 288 8.51 4.31 8.80
CA LEU A 288 9.55 5.32 8.55
C LEU A 288 10.44 5.56 9.80
N LYS A 289 9.90 5.24 10.99
CA LYS A 289 10.66 5.13 12.25
C LYS A 289 10.04 4.05 13.14
N TYR A 290 10.83 3.43 14.01
CA TYR A 290 10.31 2.56 15.06
C TYR A 290 11.28 2.51 16.26
N THR A 291 10.81 2.03 17.41
CA THR A 291 11.64 1.89 18.63
C THR A 291 11.60 0.47 19.20
N GLU A 292 12.68 0.10 19.88
CA GLU A 292 12.82 -1.15 20.64
C GLU A 292 13.40 -0.83 22.03
N PRO A 293 12.94 -1.43 23.14
CA PRO A 293 13.62 -1.29 24.42
C PRO A 293 15.04 -1.88 24.37
N VAL A 294 16.01 -1.21 24.99
CA VAL A 294 17.44 -1.58 24.89
C VAL A 294 17.70 -3.02 25.34
N ASP A 295 17.06 -3.45 26.42
CA ASP A 295 17.27 -4.75 27.08
C ASP A 295 16.35 -5.89 26.61
N ALA A 296 15.53 -5.66 25.57
CA ALA A 296 14.88 -6.80 24.91
C ALA A 296 15.94 -7.72 24.30
N ALA A 297 16.09 -8.91 24.88
CA ALA A 297 16.84 -10.00 24.28
C ALA A 297 16.31 -10.18 22.85
N SER A 298 17.18 -9.94 21.87
CA SER A 298 16.82 -9.81 20.45
C SER A 298 15.86 -10.91 20.03
N TRP A 299 14.59 -10.54 19.82
CA TRP A 299 13.65 -11.44 19.17
C TRP A 299 14.24 -11.74 17.80
N LYS A 300 14.38 -13.03 17.49
CA LYS A 300 14.91 -13.45 16.20
C LYS A 300 13.82 -13.23 15.16
N SER A 301 13.82 -12.06 14.50
CA SER A 301 12.98 -11.87 13.31
C SER A 301 13.49 -12.83 12.23
N ASP A 302 12.68 -13.84 11.94
CA ASP A 302 12.98 -14.80 10.89
C ASP A 302 12.71 -14.14 9.52
N ARG A 303 13.78 -13.50 9.00
CA ARG A 303 14.00 -13.10 7.60
C ARG A 303 13.35 -11.79 7.14
N ASN A 304 14.06 -11.15 6.21
CA ASN A 304 13.66 -9.97 5.43
C ASN A 304 13.62 -8.63 6.20
N ASP A 305 14.40 -8.47 7.28
CA ASP A 305 14.69 -7.13 7.81
C ASP A 305 15.48 -6.31 6.77
N VAL A 306 14.90 -5.16 6.37
CA VAL A 306 15.62 -4.11 5.62
C VAL A 306 16.75 -3.61 6.52
N VAL A 307 18.00 -3.72 6.06
CA VAL A 307 19.16 -3.24 6.83
C VAL A 307 19.00 -1.75 7.11
N PRO A 308 18.96 -1.31 8.38
CA PRO A 308 18.78 0.11 8.70
C PRO A 308 19.89 0.97 8.08
N SER A 309 19.50 1.98 7.29
CA SER A 309 20.42 2.90 6.60
C SER A 309 21.37 3.67 7.55
N ALA A 310 21.02 3.74 8.83
CA ALA A 310 21.85 4.29 9.89
C ALA A 310 21.74 3.41 11.15
N PRO A 311 22.80 3.34 11.99
CA PRO A 311 22.76 2.60 13.25
C PRO A 311 21.69 3.17 14.20
N PRO A 312 21.06 2.33 15.05
CA PRO A 312 20.05 2.79 15.99
C PRO A 312 20.61 3.80 16.99
N ARG A 313 19.84 4.84 17.27
CA ARG A 313 20.17 5.89 18.23
C ARG A 313 19.43 5.61 19.54
N ILE A 314 20.13 5.58 20.68
CA ILE A 314 19.47 5.42 21.98
C ILE A 314 18.76 6.73 22.31
N VAL A 315 17.48 6.64 22.68
CA VAL A 315 16.65 7.77 23.13
C VAL A 315 15.92 7.37 24.41
N GLU A 316 15.90 8.27 25.37
CA GLU A 316 15.15 8.11 26.61
C GLU A 316 13.65 8.33 26.37
N THR A 317 12.81 7.48 26.95
CA THR A 317 11.34 7.52 26.84
C THR A 317 10.71 7.27 28.19
N GLU A 318 9.39 7.49 28.32
CA GLU A 318 8.62 7.16 29.53
C GLU A 318 8.69 5.67 29.91
N LEU A 319 9.05 4.80 28.96
CA LEU A 319 9.27 3.36 29.13
C LEU A 319 10.77 2.99 29.25
N GLY A 320 11.62 3.96 29.63
CA GLY A 320 13.07 3.80 29.74
C GLY A 320 13.83 4.00 28.42
N PRO A 321 15.10 3.59 28.35
CA PRO A 321 15.94 3.77 27.16
C PRO A 321 15.52 2.83 26.01
N GLN A 322 15.30 3.42 24.83
CA GLN A 322 14.91 2.70 23.62
C GLN A 322 15.88 2.97 22.46
N LYS A 323 16.16 1.95 21.66
CA LYS A 323 16.82 2.04 20.36
C LYS A 323 15.83 2.58 19.33
N LEU A 324 16.04 3.81 18.85
CA LEU A 324 15.31 4.41 17.74
C LEU A 324 15.99 4.05 16.41
N TYR A 325 15.21 3.49 15.49
CA TYR A 325 15.61 3.22 14.11
C TYR A 325 14.83 4.16 13.17
N GLY A 326 15.49 4.58 12.09
CA GLY A 326 14.96 5.56 11.14
C GLY A 326 15.22 7.03 11.53
N GLU A 327 14.62 7.92 10.75
CA GLU A 327 14.66 9.38 10.93
C GLU A 327 13.31 9.87 11.46
N ARG A 328 13.31 10.82 12.40
CA ARG A 328 12.06 11.46 12.85
C ARG A 328 11.62 12.48 11.80
N GLU A 329 10.32 12.65 11.63
CA GLU A 329 9.70 13.63 10.72
C GLU A 329 10.24 15.05 10.95
N GLY A 330 10.49 15.44 12.21
CA GLY A 330 11.08 16.74 12.56
C GLY A 330 12.60 16.85 12.35
N GLU A 331 13.32 15.72 12.27
CA GLU A 331 14.75 15.68 11.91
C GLU A 331 14.91 15.79 10.39
N TRP A 332 14.15 14.97 9.66
CA TRP A 332 14.02 15.06 8.21
C TRP A 332 13.59 16.47 7.80
N PHE A 333 12.58 17.04 8.46
CA PHE A 333 12.11 18.37 8.15
C PHE A 333 13.20 19.42 8.32
N ARG A 334 13.90 19.44 9.48
CA ARG A 334 15.02 20.36 9.72
C ARG A 334 16.14 20.22 8.67
N ARG A 335 16.37 18.99 8.17
CA ARG A 335 17.34 18.68 7.11
C ARG A 335 16.92 19.18 5.73
N TRP A 336 15.61 19.22 5.43
CA TRP A 336 15.07 19.65 4.13
C TRP A 336 14.51 21.08 4.10
N GLU A 337 14.26 21.72 5.24
CA GLU A 337 13.57 23.02 5.36
C GLU A 337 14.22 24.10 4.48
N ALA A 338 15.55 24.19 4.48
CA ALA A 338 16.30 25.15 3.66
C ALA A 338 16.15 24.88 2.15
N VAL A 339 16.10 23.61 1.72
CA VAL A 339 15.87 23.24 0.32
C VAL A 339 14.42 23.54 -0.10
N VAL A 340 13.43 23.25 0.76
CA VAL A 340 12.03 23.60 0.52
C VAL A 340 11.88 25.12 0.33
N LYS A 341 12.46 25.91 1.26
CA LYS A 341 12.44 27.38 1.19
C LYS A 341 13.13 27.91 -0.07
N ARG A 342 14.33 27.43 -0.42
CA ARG A 342 15.02 27.83 -1.67
C ARG A 342 14.23 27.42 -2.92
N SER A 343 13.65 26.23 -2.95
CA SER A 343 12.92 25.72 -4.11
C SER A 343 11.64 26.52 -4.39
N VAL A 344 10.97 27.02 -3.35
CA VAL A 344 9.86 27.98 -3.51
C VAL A 344 10.36 29.35 -3.96
N ALA A 345 11.38 29.90 -3.30
CA ALA A 345 11.91 31.23 -3.61
C ALA A 345 12.43 31.34 -5.07
N LEU A 346 13.01 30.24 -5.58
CA LEU A 346 13.52 30.11 -6.95
C LEU A 346 12.50 29.53 -7.94
N ARG A 347 11.23 29.36 -7.55
CA ARG A 347 10.13 28.86 -8.41
C ARG A 347 10.45 27.55 -9.14
N VAL A 348 11.08 26.62 -8.44
CA VAL A 348 11.56 25.34 -9.02
C VAL A 348 10.38 24.52 -9.52
N GLN A 349 10.43 24.17 -10.81
CA GLN A 349 9.59 23.16 -11.45
C GLN A 349 10.48 21.97 -11.84
N ARG A 350 10.23 20.79 -11.27
CA ARG A 350 11.03 19.58 -11.45
C ARG A 350 10.13 18.34 -11.31
N SER A 351 10.03 17.54 -12.38
CA SER A 351 9.23 16.31 -12.42
C SER A 351 9.88 15.12 -11.71
N VAL A 352 11.21 15.03 -11.77
CA VAL A 352 11.98 13.96 -11.11
C VAL A 352 12.12 14.25 -9.61
N PRO A 353 11.75 13.34 -8.69
CA PRO A 353 11.96 13.56 -7.25
C PRO A 353 13.41 13.87 -6.88
N MET A 354 13.63 14.67 -5.83
CA MET A 354 14.94 14.85 -5.19
C MET A 354 15.18 13.76 -4.15
N ARG A 355 16.36 13.13 -4.10
CA ARG A 355 16.74 12.11 -3.10
C ARG A 355 17.70 12.65 -2.04
N ASP A 356 18.65 13.48 -2.43
CA ASP A 356 19.56 14.19 -1.52
C ASP A 356 19.21 15.70 -1.44
N VAL A 357 19.44 16.30 -0.28
CA VAL A 357 19.38 17.76 -0.03
C VAL A 357 20.27 18.52 -1.03
N ARG A 358 21.37 17.90 -1.46
CA ARG A 358 22.32 18.38 -2.48
C ARG A 358 21.73 18.48 -3.89
N GLU A 359 20.61 17.82 -4.16
CA GLU A 359 19.90 17.94 -5.45
C GLU A 359 18.91 19.10 -5.51
N GLY A 360 18.67 19.76 -4.37
CA GLY A 360 17.98 21.05 -4.34
C GLY A 360 18.76 22.12 -5.11
N PRO A 361 18.14 23.27 -5.42
CA PRO A 361 18.86 24.39 -5.98
C PRO A 361 20.02 24.77 -5.06
N ALA A 362 21.23 24.72 -5.61
CA ALA A 362 22.47 25.10 -4.96
C ALA A 362 22.49 26.61 -4.67
N ASP A 363 23.40 27.04 -3.80
CA ASP A 363 23.63 28.47 -3.59
C ASP A 363 24.25 29.07 -4.86
N ALA A 364 23.49 29.94 -5.52
CA ALA A 364 23.94 30.71 -6.69
C ALA A 364 24.91 31.83 -6.27
N LEU A 365 26.03 31.44 -5.65
CA LEU A 365 27.21 32.29 -5.45
C LEU A 365 28.13 32.18 -6.68
N ASP A 366 27.61 32.61 -7.83
CA ASP A 366 28.43 32.87 -9.01
C ASP A 366 29.50 33.92 -8.65
N GLY A 367 30.76 33.49 -8.59
CA GLY A 367 31.87 34.35 -8.19
C GLY A 367 33.16 33.67 -7.72
N TYR A 368 33.15 32.35 -7.46
CA TYR A 368 34.34 31.62 -6.96
C TYR A 368 34.90 30.51 -7.87
N MET A 369 34.53 30.51 -9.15
CA MET A 369 35.30 29.75 -10.15
C MET A 369 36.69 30.38 -10.33
N HIS A 370 37.71 29.55 -10.49
CA HIS A 370 39.11 29.97 -10.40
C HIS A 370 39.53 30.95 -11.52
N GLY A 371 40.54 31.76 -11.21
CA GLY A 371 40.95 32.90 -12.02
C GLY A 371 41.45 32.54 -13.42
N ASN A 372 41.37 33.53 -14.32
CA ASN A 372 41.79 33.42 -15.71
C ASN A 372 43.25 32.95 -15.86
N SER A 373 43.45 31.72 -16.36
CA SER A 373 44.70 31.36 -17.04
C SER A 373 44.71 32.09 -18.38
N LEU A 374 45.42 33.21 -18.45
CA LEU A 374 45.65 33.97 -19.68
C LEU A 374 46.86 33.40 -20.42
N ASP A 375 46.69 32.23 -21.03
CA ASP A 375 47.70 31.59 -21.88
C ASP A 375 47.05 31.23 -23.22
N GLY A 376 47.54 31.81 -24.34
CA GLY A 376 46.93 31.54 -25.65
C GLY A 376 47.22 32.49 -26.82
N TYR A 377 48.09 33.49 -26.69
CA TYR A 377 48.54 34.32 -27.83
C TYR A 377 50.03 34.68 -27.76
N ASN A 378 50.88 33.75 -28.22
CA ASN A 378 52.04 33.96 -29.10
C ASN A 378 52.67 32.60 -29.43
#